data_AF-A0AAU4YYX9-F1
#
_entry.id   AF-A0AAU4YYX9-F1
#
_cell.length_a   1.000
_cell.length_b   1.000
_cell.length_c   1.000
_cell.angle_alpha   90.00
_cell.angle_beta   90.00
_cell.angle_gamma   90.00
#
_symmetry.space_group_name_H-M   'P 1'
#
loop_
_entity.id
_entity.type
_entity.pdbx_description
1 polymer ?
#
loop_
_entity_poly.entity_id
_entity_poly.type
_entity_poly.pdbx_seq_one_letter_code
_entity_poly.pdbx_strand_id
1 'polypeptide(L)'
;MSGRKRIQIDESEWHRLQRKARQLQAVKRDIPRLVADVRKQTRADVDRAFATVQARQRRQDAAIDRLSDRTRQIEADTNRKLRDQAQRLHQDLRETAGRIEENTRQRLDEQRREVERALAAERAERRAETARLAQEIDAFKADRARAEDTVRAWLADARTMADLIDGELPHDRYAPGRLDRLRRRIATADATAGEGRFDAALAVAQETFHELSDLRVDIEQREFERCLAQKEAVEALVQVEALAEDNRHRPVVGPDARPVPDCTLDVVHWSEGEFDQVLHETAEALTRARDPHTGVQDLRALRDEEAPRLERGLGQAVERAGMRQLTSQMRVNLADVVAHTLAEVAYYDLVEEESGYADDDERGAFHARLRNAANGNEIRVEIVQEDKDSDQCVIRVESSDHDVTAEAELRNRADAVHRALRDQGVPLGLEPSEPTVIPGGAPIPGPGEPGSRAGRRGAGT
;
A
#
# COMPACT_ATOMS: atom_id res chain seq x y z
N MET A 1 -42.77 24.15 13.15
CA MET A 1 -42.20 24.72 11.89
C MET A 1 -40.72 24.34 11.85
N SER A 2 -40.19 23.86 10.72
CA SER A 2 -38.79 23.45 10.58
C SER A 2 -38.04 24.41 9.66
N GLY A 3 -36.86 24.86 10.07
CA GLY A 3 -35.97 25.73 9.29
C GLY A 3 -34.63 25.05 9.04
N ARG A 4 -34.14 25.04 7.79
CA ARG A 4 -32.84 24.48 7.39
C ARG A 4 -31.91 25.61 6.96
N LYS A 5 -30.69 25.65 7.51
CA LYS A 5 -29.67 26.65 7.15
C LYS A 5 -28.30 26.00 6.93
N ARG A 6 -27.62 26.40 5.87
CA ARG A 6 -26.26 25.98 5.50
C ARG A 6 -25.25 27.01 5.99
N ILE A 7 -24.14 26.56 6.58
CA ILE A 7 -23.09 27.43 7.13
C ILE A 7 -21.76 27.07 6.48
N GLN A 8 -21.08 28.08 5.93
CA GLN A 8 -19.79 27.95 5.27
C GLN A 8 -18.71 28.67 6.09
N ILE A 9 -17.64 27.95 6.43
CA ILE A 9 -16.55 28.44 7.28
C ILE A 9 -15.41 29.04 6.45
N ASP A 10 -14.66 29.98 7.04
CA ASP A 10 -13.54 30.67 6.41
C ASP A 10 -12.40 29.69 6.03
N GLU A 11 -12.38 29.35 4.75
CA GLU A 11 -11.51 28.44 4.01
C GLU A 11 -10.00 28.81 4.08
N SER A 12 -9.69 30.06 4.45
CA SER A 12 -8.35 30.64 4.30
C SER A 12 -7.36 30.27 5.41
N GLU A 13 -7.82 30.10 6.65
CA GLU A 13 -7.00 29.67 7.80
C GLU A 13 -6.67 28.17 7.70
N TRP A 14 -7.64 27.34 7.29
CA TRP A 14 -7.50 25.89 7.08
C TRP A 14 -6.47 25.55 6.00
N HIS A 15 -6.64 26.08 4.78
CA HIS A 15 -5.67 25.82 3.71
C HIS A 15 -4.28 26.40 4.00
N ARG A 16 -4.14 27.42 4.85
CA ARG A 16 -2.85 27.96 5.27
C ARG A 16 -2.14 27.04 6.28
N LEU A 17 -2.87 26.46 7.23
CA LEU A 17 -2.36 25.50 8.21
C LEU A 17 -2.04 24.14 7.55
N GLN A 18 -2.92 23.68 6.66
CA GLN A 18 -2.76 22.43 5.93
C GLN A 18 -1.66 22.50 4.86
N ARG A 19 -1.47 23.65 4.17
CA ARG A 19 -0.32 23.84 3.26
C ARG A 19 1.02 23.84 4.00
N LYS A 20 1.07 24.37 5.22
CA LYS A 20 2.26 24.27 6.10
C LYS A 20 2.47 22.85 6.63
N ALA A 21 1.40 22.11 6.91
CA ALA A 21 1.46 20.69 7.28
C ALA A 21 1.90 19.79 6.09
N ARG A 22 1.44 20.07 4.86
CA ARG A 22 1.88 19.43 3.62
C ARG A 22 3.34 19.75 3.28
N GLN A 23 3.79 20.99 3.55
CA GLN A 23 5.23 21.34 3.47
C GLN A 23 6.07 20.61 4.54
N LEU A 24 5.51 20.33 5.71
CA LEU A 24 6.13 19.47 6.73
C LEU A 24 6.12 17.98 6.36
N GLN A 25 5.15 17.52 5.56
CA GLN A 25 5.12 16.17 4.97
C GLN A 25 6.25 15.99 3.94
N ALA A 26 6.65 17.06 3.24
CA ALA A 26 7.83 17.06 2.39
C ALA A 26 9.17 17.10 3.16
N VAL A 27 9.17 17.48 4.45
CA VAL A 27 10.37 17.62 5.30
C VAL A 27 10.50 16.49 6.34
N LYS A 28 9.43 15.77 6.69
CA LYS A 28 9.48 14.57 7.56
C LYS A 28 9.89 13.30 6.81
N ARG A 29 10.84 13.42 5.89
CA ARG A 29 11.53 12.29 5.26
C ARG A 29 12.60 11.66 6.18
N ASP A 30 12.74 12.17 7.40
CA ASP A 30 13.61 11.66 8.45
C ASP A 30 12.80 11.35 9.72
N ILE A 31 12.24 10.14 9.83
CA ILE A 31 11.72 9.60 11.09
C ILE A 31 12.68 8.50 11.58
N PRO A 32 13.53 8.74 12.61
CA PRO A 32 14.62 7.82 12.93
C PRO A 32 14.28 6.63 13.85
N ARG A 33 13.16 6.65 14.58
CA ARG A 33 12.98 5.73 15.74
C ARG A 33 12.14 4.48 15.47
N LEU A 34 11.00 4.56 14.77
CA LEU A 34 10.18 3.39 14.38
C LEU A 34 10.71 2.67 13.14
N VAL A 35 11.44 3.41 12.32
CA VAL A 35 12.23 2.87 11.22
C VAL A 35 13.28 1.86 11.71
N ALA A 36 13.70 1.85 12.99
CA ALA A 36 14.69 0.90 13.48
C ALA A 36 14.16 -0.54 13.60
N ASP A 37 12.95 -0.73 14.14
CA ASP A 37 12.35 -2.05 14.32
C ASP A 37 11.86 -2.63 13.00
N VAL A 38 11.28 -1.76 12.17
CA VAL A 38 10.91 -2.07 10.80
C VAL A 38 12.16 -2.42 9.97
N ARG A 39 13.25 -1.64 10.07
CA ARG A 39 14.55 -1.98 9.45
C ARG A 39 15.12 -3.30 9.97
N LYS A 40 14.87 -3.68 11.23
CA LYS A 40 15.32 -4.96 11.78
C LYS A 40 14.56 -6.12 11.15
N GLN A 41 13.25 -5.99 10.96
CA GLN A 41 12.42 -6.96 10.24
C GLN A 41 12.84 -7.06 8.76
N THR A 42 13.02 -5.92 8.08
CA THR A 42 13.51 -5.87 6.69
C THR A 42 14.90 -6.47 6.55
N ARG A 43 15.83 -6.19 7.49
CA ARG A 43 17.16 -6.82 7.51
C ARG A 43 17.06 -8.32 7.67
N ALA A 44 16.19 -8.82 8.54
CA ALA A 44 16.00 -10.26 8.73
C ALA A 44 15.44 -10.94 7.47
N ASP A 45 14.50 -10.30 6.77
CA ASP A 45 13.95 -10.83 5.52
C ASP A 45 14.98 -10.80 4.38
N VAL A 46 15.78 -9.73 4.27
CA VAL A 46 16.91 -9.63 3.32
C VAL A 46 17.96 -10.69 3.62
N ASP A 47 18.37 -10.83 4.88
CA ASP A 47 19.36 -11.82 5.30
C ASP A 47 18.86 -13.25 5.01
N ARG A 48 17.55 -13.53 5.14
CA ARG A 48 16.96 -14.83 4.79
C ARG A 48 17.01 -15.11 3.28
N ALA A 49 16.70 -14.12 2.45
CA ALA A 49 16.81 -14.24 1.00
C ALA A 49 18.26 -14.49 0.56
N PHE A 50 19.21 -13.72 1.08
CA PHE A 50 20.63 -13.88 0.77
C PHE A 50 21.26 -15.14 1.37
N ALA A 51 20.78 -15.63 2.53
CA ALA A 51 21.23 -16.90 3.08
C ALA A 51 20.89 -18.07 2.15
N THR A 52 19.75 -18.02 1.48
CA THR A 52 19.36 -19.02 0.46
C THR A 52 20.32 -18.98 -0.73
N VAL A 53 20.67 -17.78 -1.21
CA VAL A 53 21.66 -17.59 -2.28
C VAL A 53 23.05 -18.11 -1.85
N GLN A 54 23.50 -17.81 -0.64
CA GLN A 54 24.79 -18.30 -0.13
C GLN A 54 24.82 -19.83 0.04
N ALA A 55 23.74 -20.43 0.53
CA ALA A 55 23.64 -21.88 0.67
C ALA A 55 23.66 -22.58 -0.71
N ARG A 56 23.08 -21.94 -1.73
CA ARG A 56 23.18 -22.40 -3.12
C ARG A 56 24.60 -22.27 -3.67
N GLN A 57 25.27 -21.13 -3.45
CA GLN A 57 26.66 -20.91 -3.88
C GLN A 57 27.62 -21.99 -3.33
N ARG A 58 27.50 -22.37 -2.05
CA ARG A 58 28.33 -23.45 -1.49
C ARG A 58 28.14 -24.80 -2.18
N ARG A 59 26.91 -25.10 -2.60
CA ARG A 59 26.60 -26.34 -3.33
C ARG A 59 27.11 -26.29 -4.77
N GLN A 60 27.09 -25.12 -5.39
CA GLN A 60 27.69 -24.89 -6.71
C GLN A 60 29.22 -25.06 -6.69
N ASP A 61 29.88 -24.54 -5.66
CA ASP A 61 31.33 -24.71 -5.49
C ASP A 61 31.71 -26.19 -5.42
N ALA A 62 30.97 -26.98 -4.64
CA ALA A 62 31.17 -28.43 -4.55
C ALA A 62 30.91 -29.18 -5.87
N ALA A 63 30.05 -28.65 -6.75
CA ALA A 63 29.82 -29.22 -8.08
C ALA A 63 30.93 -28.84 -9.07
N ILE A 64 31.45 -27.61 -9.00
CA ILE A 64 32.58 -27.15 -9.81
C ILE A 64 33.86 -27.93 -9.47
N ASP A 65 34.06 -28.28 -8.20
CA ASP A 65 35.21 -29.10 -7.79
C ASP A 65 35.21 -30.50 -8.41
N ARG A 66 34.04 -31.02 -8.80
CA ARG A 66 33.91 -32.33 -9.48
C ARG A 66 34.19 -32.26 -10.98
N LEU A 67 34.27 -31.07 -11.57
CA LEU A 67 34.58 -30.90 -12.99
C LEU A 67 36.05 -31.25 -13.26
N SER A 68 36.36 -31.63 -14.50
CA SER A 68 37.73 -31.79 -14.96
C SER A 68 38.53 -30.49 -14.82
N ASP A 69 39.86 -30.57 -14.70
CA ASP A 69 40.71 -29.39 -14.42
C ASP A 69 40.51 -28.26 -15.44
N ARG A 70 40.37 -28.62 -16.72
CA ARG A 70 40.14 -27.68 -17.81
C ARG A 70 38.82 -26.93 -17.63
N THR A 71 37.76 -27.66 -17.36
CA THR A 71 36.41 -27.12 -17.22
C THR A 71 36.26 -26.37 -15.90
N ARG A 72 36.89 -26.85 -14.83
CA ARG A 72 36.97 -26.18 -13.53
C ARG A 72 37.62 -24.80 -13.66
N GLN A 73 38.68 -24.66 -14.45
CA GLN A 73 39.32 -23.36 -14.67
C GLN A 73 38.39 -22.37 -15.37
N ILE A 74 37.62 -22.84 -16.36
CA ILE A 74 36.63 -22.04 -17.08
C ILE A 74 35.52 -21.57 -16.12
N GLU A 75 35.00 -22.47 -15.29
CA GLU A 75 33.90 -22.16 -14.38
C GLU A 75 34.32 -21.35 -13.15
N ALA A 76 35.56 -21.50 -12.68
CA ALA A 76 36.05 -20.82 -11.49
C ALA A 76 36.09 -19.30 -11.65
N ASP A 77 36.42 -18.78 -12.84
CA ASP A 77 36.45 -17.34 -13.09
C ASP A 77 35.03 -16.75 -13.15
N THR A 78 34.12 -17.39 -13.88
CA THR A 78 32.71 -16.98 -13.95
C THR A 78 32.07 -17.01 -12.55
N ASN A 79 32.27 -18.09 -11.80
CA ASN A 79 31.71 -18.21 -10.46
C ASN A 79 32.30 -17.18 -9.49
N ARG A 80 33.60 -16.86 -9.60
CA ARG A 80 34.22 -15.79 -8.80
C ARG A 80 33.56 -14.44 -9.08
N LYS A 81 33.36 -14.07 -10.34
CA LYS A 81 32.71 -12.79 -10.73
C LYS A 81 31.28 -12.71 -10.20
N LEU A 82 30.49 -13.78 -10.32
CA LEU A 82 29.13 -13.83 -9.81
C LEU A 82 29.07 -13.75 -8.28
N ARG A 83 30.00 -14.43 -7.58
CA ARG A 83 30.13 -14.32 -6.12
C ARG A 83 30.50 -12.90 -5.69
N ASP A 84 31.49 -12.30 -6.32
CA ASP A 84 31.93 -10.94 -6.01
C ASP A 84 30.79 -9.94 -6.22
N GLN A 85 30.02 -10.08 -7.31
CA GLN A 85 28.84 -9.25 -7.56
C GLN A 85 27.77 -9.43 -6.49
N ALA A 86 27.43 -10.66 -6.14
CA ALA A 86 26.42 -10.95 -5.13
C ALA A 86 26.83 -10.42 -3.74
N GLN A 87 28.10 -10.57 -3.37
CA GLN A 87 28.62 -10.08 -2.09
C GLN A 87 28.66 -8.55 -2.04
N ARG A 88 29.14 -7.89 -3.11
CA ARG A 88 29.17 -6.42 -3.18
C ARG A 88 27.79 -5.83 -3.15
N LEU A 89 26.83 -6.39 -3.89
CA LEU A 89 25.44 -5.94 -3.81
C LEU A 89 24.90 -6.13 -2.40
N HIS A 90 25.13 -7.29 -1.77
CA HIS A 90 24.67 -7.54 -0.40
C HIS A 90 25.27 -6.54 0.60
N GLN A 91 26.54 -6.19 0.43
CA GLN A 91 27.22 -5.18 1.23
C GLN A 91 26.65 -3.79 1.00
N ASP A 92 26.55 -3.34 -0.26
CA ASP A 92 25.97 -2.05 -0.63
C ASP A 92 24.54 -1.92 -0.09
N LEU A 93 23.76 -2.98 -0.18
CA LEU A 93 22.40 -3.08 0.33
C LEU A 93 22.29 -3.07 1.87
N ARG A 94 23.33 -3.54 2.58
CA ARG A 94 23.42 -3.45 4.04
C ARG A 94 23.89 -2.07 4.48
N GLU A 95 24.81 -1.46 3.73
CA GLU A 95 25.37 -0.14 4.02
C GLU A 95 24.36 0.97 3.70
N THR A 96 23.56 0.81 2.65
CA THR A 96 22.49 1.76 2.25
C THR A 96 21.15 1.48 2.94
N ALA A 97 21.14 0.64 3.97
CA ALA A 97 19.92 0.21 4.66
C ALA A 97 19.07 1.40 5.11
N GLY A 98 17.94 1.60 4.41
CA GLY A 98 16.93 2.60 4.73
C GLY A 98 17.01 3.91 3.94
N ARG A 99 17.84 3.98 2.89
CA ARG A 99 17.77 5.04 1.89
C ARG A 99 18.42 4.53 0.59
N ILE A 100 17.68 3.71 -0.17
CA ILE A 100 18.04 3.51 -1.58
C ILE A 100 17.72 4.84 -2.28
N GLU A 101 18.66 5.78 -2.21
CA GLU A 101 18.59 7.00 -2.99
C GLU A 101 18.62 6.65 -4.47
N GLU A 102 17.93 7.44 -5.29
CA GLU A 102 17.89 7.28 -6.74
C GLU A 102 19.30 7.15 -7.36
N ASN A 103 20.27 7.83 -6.76
CA ASN A 103 21.67 7.79 -7.15
C ASN A 103 22.34 6.42 -6.88
N THR A 104 22.03 5.78 -5.75
CA THR A 104 22.44 4.40 -5.47
C THR A 104 21.80 3.43 -6.46
N ARG A 105 20.52 3.63 -6.82
CA ARG A 105 19.85 2.79 -7.82
C ARG A 105 20.52 2.87 -9.18
N GLN A 106 20.77 4.09 -9.65
CA GLN A 106 21.42 4.31 -10.93
C GLN A 106 22.80 3.66 -10.96
N ARG A 107 23.58 3.80 -9.88
CA ARG A 107 24.87 3.12 -9.75
C ARG A 107 24.76 1.60 -9.80
N LEU A 108 23.78 1.01 -9.10
CA LEU A 108 23.55 -0.44 -9.12
C LEU A 108 23.11 -0.94 -10.51
N ASP A 109 22.27 -0.17 -11.20
CA ASP A 109 21.82 -0.48 -12.55
C ASP A 109 22.96 -0.37 -13.57
N GLU A 110 23.81 0.65 -13.45
CA GLU A 110 25.00 0.82 -14.27
C GLU A 110 26.00 -0.32 -14.06
N GLN A 111 26.27 -0.69 -12.81
CA GLN A 111 27.12 -1.82 -12.46
C GLN A 111 26.56 -3.15 -12.97
N ARG A 112 25.23 -3.36 -12.89
CA ARG A 112 24.59 -4.55 -13.48
C ARG A 112 24.86 -4.62 -14.98
N ARG A 113 24.65 -3.51 -15.70
CA ARG A 113 24.91 -3.42 -17.15
C ARG A 113 26.38 -3.61 -17.50
N GLU A 114 27.29 -3.22 -16.61
CA GLU A 114 28.72 -3.43 -16.81
C GLU A 114 29.09 -4.92 -16.67
N VAL A 115 28.56 -5.60 -15.66
CA VAL A 115 28.76 -7.05 -15.48
C VAL A 115 28.13 -7.84 -16.62
N GLU A 116 26.92 -7.48 -17.05
CA GLU A 116 26.27 -8.07 -18.23
C GLU A 116 27.15 -7.97 -19.48
N ARG A 117 27.77 -6.79 -19.69
CA ARG A 117 28.70 -6.57 -20.80
C ARG A 117 29.97 -7.41 -20.66
N ALA A 118 30.54 -7.50 -19.46
CA ALA A 118 31.71 -8.32 -19.20
C ALA A 118 31.44 -9.81 -19.44
N LEU A 119 30.29 -10.32 -18.96
CA LEU A 119 29.85 -11.70 -19.20
C LEU A 119 29.58 -11.96 -20.68
N ALA A 120 28.95 -11.02 -21.40
CA ALA A 120 28.74 -11.15 -22.84
C ALA A 120 30.05 -11.19 -23.63
N ALA A 121 31.04 -10.39 -23.23
CA ALA A 121 32.38 -10.42 -23.82
C ALA A 121 33.09 -11.76 -23.54
N GLU A 122 33.04 -12.24 -22.30
CA GLU A 122 33.62 -13.53 -21.89
C GLU A 122 32.97 -14.71 -22.63
N ARG A 123 31.65 -14.64 -22.87
CA ARG A 123 30.93 -15.62 -23.70
C ARG A 123 31.36 -15.60 -25.16
N ALA A 124 31.59 -14.42 -25.72
CA ALA A 124 32.07 -14.28 -27.10
C ALA A 124 33.50 -14.83 -27.24
N GLU A 125 34.37 -14.54 -26.27
CA GLU A 125 35.74 -15.06 -26.20
C GLU A 125 35.75 -16.58 -26.07
N ARG A 126 34.94 -17.15 -25.17
CA ARG A 126 34.80 -18.60 -25.00
C ARG A 126 34.35 -19.30 -26.28
N ARG A 127 33.34 -18.77 -26.98
CA ARG A 127 32.90 -19.35 -28.27
C ARG A 127 33.99 -19.30 -29.33
N ALA A 128 34.77 -18.23 -29.38
CA ALA A 128 35.90 -18.09 -30.30
C ALA A 128 37.03 -19.09 -29.97
N GLU A 129 37.27 -19.34 -28.68
CA GLU A 129 38.22 -20.34 -28.21
C GLU A 129 37.75 -21.77 -28.56
N THR A 130 36.48 -22.12 -28.33
CA THR A 130 35.90 -23.41 -28.72
C THR A 130 36.04 -23.63 -30.24
N ALA A 131 35.79 -22.59 -31.05
CA ALA A 131 35.94 -22.66 -32.50
C ALA A 131 37.41 -22.88 -32.92
N ARG A 132 38.38 -22.27 -32.22
CA ARG A 132 39.81 -22.52 -32.44
C ARG A 132 40.24 -23.92 -32.04
N LEU A 133 39.79 -24.39 -30.88
CA LEU A 133 40.11 -25.74 -30.39
C LEU A 133 39.54 -26.83 -31.32
N ALA A 134 38.34 -26.62 -31.87
CA ALA A 134 37.78 -27.50 -32.89
C ALA A 134 38.67 -27.60 -34.15
N GLN A 135 39.39 -26.53 -34.51
CA GLN A 135 40.33 -26.51 -35.64
C GLN A 135 41.68 -27.17 -35.28
N GLU A 136 42.15 -27.05 -34.04
CA GLU A 136 43.38 -27.72 -33.59
C GLU A 136 43.21 -29.24 -33.44
N ILE A 137 41.98 -29.72 -33.19
CA ILE A 137 41.65 -31.15 -33.09
C ILE A 137 41.86 -31.90 -34.42
N ASP A 138 41.81 -31.22 -35.57
CA ASP A 138 42.17 -31.84 -36.85
C ASP A 138 43.63 -32.35 -36.90
N ALA A 139 44.51 -31.84 -36.03
CA ALA A 139 45.90 -32.26 -35.89
C ALA A 139 46.11 -33.45 -34.92
N PHE A 140 45.10 -33.83 -34.11
CA PHE A 140 45.19 -34.89 -33.10
C PHE A 140 44.70 -36.28 -33.57
N LYS A 141 44.36 -36.43 -34.86
CA LYS A 141 43.85 -37.67 -35.50
C LYS A 141 44.71 -38.93 -35.29
N ALA A 142 45.95 -38.78 -34.81
CA ALA A 142 46.87 -39.89 -34.57
C ALA A 142 46.67 -40.60 -33.21
N ASP A 143 45.89 -40.07 -32.26
CA ASP A 143 45.77 -40.67 -30.92
C ASP A 143 44.31 -40.84 -30.42
N ARG A 144 43.70 -41.92 -30.91
CA ARG A 144 42.30 -42.28 -30.64
C ARG A 144 41.98 -42.50 -29.16
N ALA A 145 42.93 -43.00 -28.38
CA ALA A 145 42.74 -43.22 -26.94
C ALA A 145 42.64 -41.90 -26.18
N ARG A 146 43.52 -40.93 -26.50
CA ARG A 146 43.42 -39.57 -25.94
C ARG A 146 42.14 -38.85 -26.32
N ALA A 147 41.66 -39.03 -27.56
CA ALA A 147 40.38 -38.46 -28.00
C ALA A 147 39.20 -39.04 -27.22
N GLU A 148 39.17 -40.35 -26.99
CA GLU A 148 38.15 -41.02 -26.20
C GLU A 148 38.10 -40.52 -24.75
N ASP A 149 39.25 -40.45 -24.08
CA ASP A 149 39.34 -39.95 -22.69
C ASP A 149 38.86 -38.50 -22.59
N THR A 150 39.23 -37.66 -23.57
CA THR A 150 38.81 -36.26 -23.62
C THR A 150 37.29 -36.14 -23.79
N VAL A 151 36.69 -36.91 -24.70
CA VAL A 151 35.22 -36.94 -24.91
C VAL A 151 34.51 -37.37 -23.63
N ARG A 152 34.99 -38.44 -22.98
CA ARG A 152 34.40 -38.93 -21.72
C ARG A 152 34.44 -37.88 -20.62
N ALA A 153 35.55 -37.14 -20.50
CA ALA A 153 35.67 -36.05 -19.53
C ALA A 153 34.64 -34.94 -19.80
N TRP A 154 34.52 -34.45 -21.04
CA TRP A 154 33.54 -33.41 -21.38
C TRP A 154 32.09 -33.84 -21.17
N LEU A 155 31.76 -35.10 -21.48
CA LEU A 155 30.42 -35.65 -21.23
C LEU A 155 30.13 -35.78 -19.73
N ALA A 156 31.11 -36.19 -18.93
CA ALA A 156 30.97 -36.22 -17.48
C ALA A 156 30.78 -34.81 -16.89
N ASP A 157 31.52 -33.82 -17.38
CA ASP A 157 31.38 -32.43 -16.99
C ASP A 157 30.00 -31.86 -17.37
N ALA A 158 29.54 -32.14 -18.60
CA ALA A 158 28.21 -31.72 -19.06
C ALA A 158 27.08 -32.33 -18.21
N ARG A 159 27.18 -33.61 -17.84
CA ARG A 159 26.21 -34.24 -16.93
C ARG A 159 26.23 -33.61 -15.54
N THR A 160 27.43 -33.38 -14.99
CA THR A 160 27.60 -32.71 -13.70
C THR A 160 26.95 -31.32 -13.70
N MET A 161 27.13 -30.55 -14.76
CA MET A 161 26.48 -29.24 -14.92
C MET A 161 24.95 -29.35 -15.08
N ALA A 162 24.47 -30.32 -15.85
CA ALA A 162 23.03 -30.55 -16.02
C ALA A 162 22.35 -30.94 -14.71
N ASP A 163 22.97 -31.80 -13.90
CA ASP A 163 22.46 -32.22 -12.60
C ASP A 163 22.47 -31.07 -11.57
N LEU A 164 23.49 -30.20 -11.62
CA LEU A 164 23.53 -28.97 -10.83
C LEU A 164 22.35 -28.04 -11.17
N ILE A 165 22.10 -27.82 -12.47
CA ILE A 165 21.01 -26.95 -12.93
C ILE A 165 19.66 -27.54 -12.48
N ASP A 166 19.48 -28.86 -12.61
CA ASP A 166 18.23 -29.52 -12.24
C ASP A 166 17.95 -29.50 -10.73
N GLY A 167 18.99 -29.74 -9.92
CA GLY A 167 18.85 -29.87 -8.47
C GLY A 167 18.76 -28.54 -7.71
N GLU A 168 19.36 -27.46 -8.23
CA GLU A 168 19.59 -26.24 -7.45
C GLU A 168 18.98 -24.97 -8.08
N LEU A 169 18.71 -24.96 -9.39
CA LEU A 169 18.28 -23.78 -10.11
C LEU A 169 16.82 -23.87 -10.58
N PRO A 170 16.06 -22.76 -10.54
CA PRO A 170 14.68 -22.72 -11.03
C PRO A 170 14.62 -22.66 -12.57
N HIS A 171 15.22 -23.65 -13.24
CA HIS A 171 15.38 -23.66 -14.69
C HIS A 171 14.04 -23.72 -15.43
N ASP A 172 13.04 -24.43 -14.90
CA ASP A 172 11.70 -24.50 -15.49
C ASP A 172 10.99 -23.15 -15.54
N ARG A 173 11.25 -22.29 -14.54
CA ARG A 173 10.66 -20.95 -14.47
C ARG A 173 11.22 -20.02 -15.55
N TYR A 174 12.53 -20.07 -15.75
CA TYR A 174 13.23 -19.09 -16.58
C TYR A 174 13.54 -19.58 -18.00
N ALA A 175 13.64 -20.89 -18.19
CA ALA A 175 14.02 -21.51 -19.46
C ALA A 175 13.34 -22.89 -19.61
N PRO A 176 12.01 -22.95 -19.69
CA PRO A 176 11.27 -24.21 -19.74
C PRO A 176 11.72 -25.08 -20.92
N GLY A 177 12.04 -26.34 -20.65
CA GLY A 177 12.45 -27.33 -21.65
C GLY A 177 13.86 -27.13 -22.25
N ARG A 178 14.60 -26.08 -21.87
CA ARG A 178 15.98 -25.88 -22.35
C ARG A 178 16.92 -26.93 -21.78
N LEU A 179 16.82 -27.26 -20.49
CA LEU A 179 17.64 -28.29 -19.85
C LEU A 179 17.41 -29.67 -20.51
N ASP A 180 16.15 -30.04 -20.77
CA ASP A 180 15.81 -31.30 -21.43
C ASP A 180 16.41 -31.40 -22.83
N ARG A 181 16.42 -30.29 -23.58
CA ARG A 181 17.06 -30.24 -24.90
C ARG A 181 18.58 -30.50 -24.78
N LEU A 182 19.24 -29.91 -23.78
CA LEU A 182 20.67 -30.11 -23.55
C LEU A 182 20.97 -31.55 -23.09
N ARG A 183 20.14 -32.13 -22.22
CA ARG A 183 20.23 -33.54 -21.81
C ARG A 183 20.13 -34.49 -23.01
N ARG A 184 19.22 -34.22 -23.96
CA ARG A 184 19.14 -34.99 -25.21
C ARG A 184 20.41 -34.86 -26.06
N ARG A 185 21.04 -33.68 -26.12
CA ARG A 185 22.32 -33.50 -26.83
C ARG A 185 23.46 -34.29 -26.20
N ILE A 186 23.52 -34.35 -24.86
CA ILE A 186 24.48 -35.22 -24.14
C ILE A 186 24.30 -36.67 -24.59
N ALA A 187 23.07 -37.18 -24.59
CA ALA A 187 22.77 -38.55 -25.02
C ALA A 187 23.15 -38.81 -26.49
N THR A 188 22.94 -37.85 -27.39
CA THR A 188 23.39 -37.95 -28.80
C THR A 188 24.92 -38.02 -28.92
N ALA A 189 25.63 -37.22 -28.12
CA ALA A 189 27.09 -37.23 -28.10
C ALA A 189 27.65 -38.55 -27.53
N ASP A 190 27.01 -39.11 -26.49
CA ASP A 190 27.33 -40.45 -25.97
C ASP A 190 27.17 -41.54 -27.04
N ALA A 191 26.05 -41.55 -27.75
CA ALA A 191 25.82 -42.52 -28.82
C ALA A 191 26.88 -42.40 -29.93
N THR A 192 27.23 -41.16 -30.30
CA THR A 192 28.25 -40.86 -31.31
C THR A 192 29.65 -41.31 -30.85
N ALA A 193 29.97 -41.15 -29.56
CA ALA A 193 31.21 -41.66 -28.98
C ALA A 193 31.23 -43.21 -28.95
N GLY A 194 30.10 -43.85 -28.64
CA GLY A 194 29.94 -45.30 -28.66
C GLY A 194 30.14 -45.93 -30.05
N GLU A 195 29.80 -45.20 -31.10
CA GLU A 195 30.11 -45.56 -32.50
C GLU A 195 31.57 -45.30 -32.88
N GLY A 196 32.39 -44.79 -31.95
CA GLY A 196 33.80 -44.50 -32.17
C GLY A 196 34.07 -43.23 -32.99
N ARG A 197 33.08 -42.33 -33.12
CA ARG A 197 33.21 -41.04 -33.81
C ARG A 197 33.57 -39.95 -32.80
N PHE A 198 34.75 -40.06 -32.18
CA PHE A 198 35.16 -39.20 -31.06
C PHE A 198 35.26 -37.71 -31.43
N ASP A 199 35.68 -37.37 -32.64
CA ASP A 199 35.80 -35.96 -33.06
C ASP A 199 34.43 -35.25 -33.09
N ALA A 200 33.43 -35.93 -33.67
CA ALA A 200 32.05 -35.43 -33.71
C ALA A 200 31.43 -35.39 -32.30
N ALA A 201 31.70 -36.40 -31.48
CA ALA A 201 31.23 -36.42 -30.10
C ALA A 201 31.87 -35.31 -29.24
N LEU A 202 33.16 -35.02 -29.44
CA LEU A 202 33.89 -33.99 -28.71
C LEU A 202 33.32 -32.60 -28.97
N ALA A 203 33.11 -32.26 -30.24
CA ALA A 203 32.52 -30.97 -30.61
C ALA A 203 31.14 -30.78 -29.98
N VAL A 204 30.27 -31.81 -30.06
CA VAL A 204 28.93 -31.74 -29.46
C VAL A 204 28.99 -31.68 -27.93
N ALA A 205 29.91 -32.41 -27.29
CA ALA A 205 30.07 -32.39 -25.83
C ALA A 205 30.54 -31.02 -25.32
N GLN A 206 31.54 -30.42 -25.98
CA GLN A 206 32.04 -29.08 -25.66
C GLN A 206 30.96 -28.01 -25.83
N GLU A 207 30.29 -28.00 -26.98
CA GLU A 207 29.22 -27.04 -27.25
C GLU A 207 28.07 -27.18 -26.24
N THR A 208 27.67 -28.42 -25.92
CA THR A 208 26.61 -28.69 -24.95
C THR A 208 27.02 -28.26 -23.54
N PHE A 209 28.27 -28.48 -23.13
CA PHE A 209 28.79 -27.97 -21.87
C PHE A 209 28.72 -26.45 -21.80
N HIS A 210 29.17 -25.75 -22.84
CA HIS A 210 29.14 -24.29 -22.88
C HIS A 210 27.70 -23.75 -22.84
N GLU A 211 26.76 -24.39 -23.53
CA GLU A 211 25.34 -24.03 -23.46
C GLU A 211 24.73 -24.26 -22.07
N LEU A 212 25.18 -25.30 -21.35
CA LEU A 212 24.78 -25.54 -19.96
C LEU A 212 25.35 -24.47 -19.02
N SER A 213 26.62 -24.11 -19.18
CA SER A 213 27.24 -22.98 -18.47
C SER A 213 26.46 -21.68 -18.73
N ASP A 214 26.12 -21.38 -19.99
CA ASP A 214 25.36 -20.19 -20.35
C ASP A 214 23.96 -20.20 -19.72
N LEU A 215 23.27 -21.35 -19.77
CA LEU A 215 21.97 -21.52 -19.13
C LEU A 215 22.05 -21.29 -17.62
N ARG A 216 23.08 -21.81 -16.94
CA ARG A 216 23.29 -21.61 -15.50
C ARG A 216 23.39 -20.12 -15.17
N VAL A 217 24.28 -19.42 -15.87
CA VAL A 217 24.52 -17.98 -15.66
C VAL A 217 23.25 -17.17 -15.94
N ASP A 218 22.52 -17.49 -17.02
CA ASP A 218 21.26 -16.81 -17.35
C ASP A 218 20.20 -16.96 -16.24
N ILE A 219 20.06 -18.17 -15.69
CA ILE A 219 19.10 -18.44 -14.61
C ILE A 219 19.52 -17.71 -13.33
N GLU A 220 20.80 -17.78 -12.98
CA GLU A 220 21.33 -17.11 -11.78
C GLU A 220 21.13 -15.61 -11.84
N GLN A 221 21.41 -15.00 -12.98
CA GLN A 221 21.21 -13.57 -13.18
C GLN A 221 19.73 -13.19 -13.03
N ARG A 222 18.82 -13.93 -13.66
CA ARG A 222 17.37 -13.66 -13.56
C ARG A 222 16.82 -13.86 -12.15
N GLU A 223 17.31 -14.88 -11.44
CA GLU A 223 16.93 -15.12 -10.06
C GLU A 223 17.48 -14.02 -9.15
N PHE A 224 18.69 -13.54 -9.41
CA PHE A 224 19.29 -12.41 -8.69
C PHE A 224 18.51 -11.11 -8.91
N GLU A 225 18.13 -10.81 -10.15
CA GLU A 225 17.28 -9.66 -10.49
C GLU A 225 15.93 -9.73 -9.79
N ARG A 226 15.33 -10.93 -9.71
CA ARG A 226 14.07 -11.15 -8.97
C ARG A 226 14.25 -10.91 -7.48
N CYS A 227 15.29 -11.46 -6.86
CA CYS A 227 15.58 -11.26 -5.43
C CYS A 227 15.76 -9.77 -5.10
N LEU A 228 16.45 -9.02 -5.96
CA LEU A 228 16.61 -7.58 -5.79
C LEU A 228 15.27 -6.84 -5.91
N ALA A 229 14.50 -7.10 -6.97
CA ALA A 229 13.18 -6.48 -7.15
C ALA A 229 12.24 -6.82 -5.97
N GLN A 230 12.29 -8.06 -5.48
CA GLN A 230 11.52 -8.52 -4.32
C GLN A 230 11.88 -7.72 -3.08
N LYS A 231 13.19 -7.55 -2.81
CA LYS A 231 13.65 -6.74 -1.70
C LYS A 231 13.10 -5.31 -1.81
N GLU A 232 13.26 -4.66 -2.96
CA GLU A 232 12.85 -3.26 -3.13
C GLU A 232 11.35 -3.07 -2.96
N ALA A 233 10.54 -4.01 -3.47
CA ALA A 233 9.10 -4.01 -3.28
C ALA A 233 8.71 -4.16 -1.80
N VAL A 234 9.32 -5.12 -1.10
CA VAL A 234 9.09 -5.32 0.34
C VAL A 234 9.49 -4.07 1.13
N GLU A 235 10.65 -3.48 0.86
CA GLU A 235 11.11 -2.27 1.56
C GLU A 235 10.14 -1.09 1.36
N ALA A 236 9.64 -0.88 0.13
CA ALA A 236 8.67 0.18 -0.17
C ALA A 236 7.34 -0.04 0.58
N LEU A 237 6.80 -1.25 0.57
CA LEU A 237 5.53 -1.57 1.24
C LEU A 237 5.64 -1.54 2.77
N VAL A 238 6.77 -2.01 3.30
CA VAL A 238 7.08 -1.92 4.73
C VAL A 238 7.22 -0.46 5.19
N GLN A 239 7.70 0.44 4.33
CA GLN A 239 7.70 1.87 4.62
C GLN A 239 6.27 2.42 4.75
N VAL A 240 5.31 1.95 3.93
CA VAL A 240 3.89 2.32 4.06
C VAL A 240 3.32 1.84 5.39
N GLU A 241 3.59 0.59 5.79
CA GLU A 241 3.17 0.04 7.09
C GLU A 241 3.73 0.87 8.27
N ALA A 242 5.00 1.25 8.21
CA ALA A 242 5.63 2.11 9.21
C ALA A 242 4.97 3.50 9.28
N LEU A 243 4.70 4.10 8.12
CA LEU A 243 3.99 5.37 8.04
C LEU A 243 2.57 5.26 8.62
N ALA A 244 1.89 4.14 8.40
CA ALA A 244 0.56 3.92 8.95
C ALA A 244 0.62 3.87 10.48
N GLU A 245 1.53 3.07 11.06
CA GLU A 245 1.69 2.98 12.51
C GLU A 245 2.02 4.36 13.13
N ASP A 246 2.91 5.13 12.51
CA ASP A 246 3.26 6.50 12.94
C ASP A 246 2.07 7.48 12.88
N ASN A 247 1.12 7.26 11.97
CA ASN A 247 -0.04 8.13 11.80
C ASN A 247 -1.28 7.62 12.54
N ARG A 248 -1.22 6.46 13.21
CA ARG A 248 -2.37 5.88 13.92
C ARG A 248 -2.95 6.82 14.97
N HIS A 249 -2.06 7.51 15.70
CA HIS A 249 -2.41 8.57 16.63
C HIS A 249 -1.55 9.80 16.34
N ARG A 250 -2.19 10.95 16.13
CA ARG A 250 -1.46 12.20 15.84
C ARG A 250 -1.79 13.28 16.86
N PRO A 251 -0.83 14.11 17.27
CA PRO A 251 -1.17 15.32 18.01
C PRO A 251 -2.00 16.24 17.13
N VAL A 252 -3.10 16.78 17.67
CA VAL A 252 -3.88 17.82 17.00
C VAL A 252 -3.04 19.09 16.97
N VAL A 253 -2.95 19.74 15.81
CA VAL A 253 -2.13 20.95 15.63
C VAL A 253 -3.06 22.17 15.56
N GLY A 254 -2.84 23.13 16.45
CA GLY A 254 -3.60 24.37 16.51
C GLY A 254 -3.21 25.40 15.44
N PRO A 255 -3.89 26.55 15.41
CA PRO A 255 -3.69 27.60 14.40
C PRO A 255 -2.30 28.26 14.39
N ASP A 256 -1.56 28.10 15.49
CA ASP A 256 -0.17 28.56 15.64
C ASP A 256 0.86 27.50 15.19
N ALA A 257 0.40 26.40 14.58
CA ALA A 257 1.19 25.23 14.20
C ALA A 257 1.87 24.52 15.39
N ARG A 258 1.35 24.69 16.61
CA ARG A 258 1.80 23.94 17.79
C ARG A 258 0.82 22.82 18.12
N PRO A 259 1.32 21.69 18.67
CA PRO A 259 0.45 20.65 19.17
C PRO A 259 -0.40 21.20 20.32
N VAL A 260 -1.70 20.94 20.27
CA VAL A 260 -2.63 21.23 21.37
C VAL A 260 -2.35 20.21 22.48
N PRO A 261 -2.02 20.65 23.71
CA PRO A 261 -1.80 19.75 24.83
C PRO A 261 -3.02 18.86 25.07
N ASP A 262 -2.79 17.59 25.38
CA ASP A 262 -3.81 16.58 25.73
C ASP A 262 -4.87 16.29 24.64
N CYS A 263 -4.71 16.81 23.42
CA CYS A 263 -5.57 16.48 22.28
C CYS A 263 -4.84 15.60 21.27
N THR A 264 -5.34 14.38 21.06
CA THR A 264 -4.86 13.45 20.05
C THR A 264 -5.97 13.09 19.06
N LEU A 265 -5.60 12.98 17.79
CA LEU A 265 -6.42 12.45 16.71
C LEU A 265 -6.20 10.94 16.66
N ASP A 266 -7.25 10.17 16.93
CA ASP A 266 -7.32 8.74 16.61
C ASP A 266 -7.71 8.59 15.14
N VAL A 267 -6.73 8.36 14.28
CA VAL A 267 -7.00 8.25 12.84
C VAL A 267 -7.84 7.02 12.51
N VAL A 268 -7.69 5.93 13.27
CA VAL A 268 -8.44 4.69 13.01
C VAL A 268 -9.93 4.94 13.21
N HIS A 269 -10.29 5.54 14.35
CA HIS A 269 -11.68 5.87 14.65
C HIS A 269 -12.29 6.84 13.62
N TRP A 270 -11.61 7.95 13.35
CA TRP A 270 -12.14 9.03 12.51
C TRP A 270 -12.06 8.76 11.01
N SER A 271 -11.23 7.82 10.55
CA SER A 271 -11.15 7.43 9.13
C SER A 271 -12.31 6.55 8.65
N GLU A 272 -13.11 6.01 9.56
CA GLU A 272 -14.26 5.14 9.25
C GLU A 272 -13.89 3.91 8.39
N GLY A 273 -12.76 3.27 8.72
CA GLY A 273 -12.29 2.03 8.08
C GLY A 273 -11.44 2.23 6.83
N GLU A 274 -11.32 3.46 6.31
CA GLU A 274 -10.43 3.74 5.17
C GLU A 274 -8.96 3.48 5.52
N PHE A 275 -8.55 3.80 6.75
CA PHE A 275 -7.20 3.52 7.23
C PHE A 275 -6.93 2.01 7.30
N ASP A 276 -7.89 1.25 7.82
CA ASP A 276 -7.80 -0.21 7.91
C ASP A 276 -7.79 -0.87 6.53
N GLN A 277 -8.53 -0.32 5.56
CA GLN A 277 -8.49 -0.76 4.17
C GLN A 277 -7.09 -0.62 3.58
N VAL A 278 -6.42 0.53 3.78
CA VAL A 278 -5.05 0.73 3.30
C VAL A 278 -4.08 -0.25 3.96
N LEU A 279 -4.23 -0.52 5.26
CA LEU A 279 -3.42 -1.54 5.96
C LEU A 279 -3.65 -2.94 5.40
N HIS A 280 -4.90 -3.31 5.12
CA HIS A 280 -5.24 -4.59 4.54
C HIS A 280 -4.62 -4.76 3.14
N GLU A 281 -4.81 -3.77 2.26
CA GLU A 281 -4.21 -3.78 0.91
C GLU A 281 -2.68 -3.83 0.97
N THR A 282 -2.05 -3.15 1.94
CA THR A 282 -0.60 -3.20 2.17
C THR A 282 -0.15 -4.61 2.59
N ALA A 283 -0.89 -5.28 3.46
CA ALA A 283 -0.58 -6.65 3.89
C ALA A 283 -0.73 -7.67 2.74
N GLU A 284 -1.74 -7.52 1.88
CA GLU A 284 -1.90 -8.33 0.67
C GLU A 284 -0.75 -8.10 -0.32
N ALA A 285 -0.38 -6.85 -0.54
CA ALA A 285 0.77 -6.49 -1.38
C ALA A 285 2.09 -7.07 -0.83
N LEU A 286 2.30 -7.04 0.50
CA LEU A 286 3.47 -7.67 1.14
C LEU A 286 3.48 -9.19 0.97
N THR A 287 2.31 -9.82 1.02
CA THR A 287 2.17 -11.27 0.79
C THR A 287 2.58 -11.61 -0.65
N ARG A 288 2.09 -10.85 -1.63
CA ARG A 288 2.52 -10.99 -3.04
C ARG A 288 4.02 -10.69 -3.20
N ALA A 289 4.54 -9.63 -2.60
CA ALA A 289 5.96 -9.31 -2.69
C ALA A 289 6.86 -10.43 -2.15
N ARG A 290 6.41 -11.16 -1.11
CA ARG A 290 7.14 -12.27 -0.49
C ARG A 290 6.97 -13.61 -1.21
N ASP A 291 6.00 -13.75 -2.10
CA ASP A 291 5.76 -14.98 -2.84
C ASP A 291 6.96 -15.29 -3.78
N PRO A 292 7.59 -16.47 -3.67
CA PRO A 292 8.66 -16.88 -4.57
C PRO A 292 8.27 -16.91 -6.05
N HIS A 293 6.98 -16.98 -6.39
CA HIS A 293 6.48 -17.08 -7.76
C HIS A 293 6.21 -15.74 -8.43
N THR A 294 6.24 -14.63 -7.69
CA THR A 294 6.00 -13.30 -8.25
C THR A 294 7.12 -12.89 -9.19
N GLY A 295 6.73 -12.44 -10.38
CA GLY A 295 7.65 -12.05 -11.45
C GLY A 295 8.33 -10.71 -11.18
N VAL A 296 9.46 -10.47 -11.84
CA VAL A 296 10.24 -9.21 -11.70
C VAL A 296 9.39 -7.98 -12.02
N GLN A 297 8.54 -8.05 -13.05
CA GLN A 297 7.71 -6.92 -13.45
C GLN A 297 6.62 -6.61 -12.42
N ASP A 298 5.98 -7.64 -11.87
CA ASP A 298 4.98 -7.47 -10.82
C ASP A 298 5.62 -6.89 -9.56
N LEU A 299 6.81 -7.36 -9.18
CA LEU A 299 7.58 -6.80 -8.06
C LEU A 299 7.91 -5.32 -8.28
N ARG A 300 8.27 -4.93 -9.51
CA ARG A 300 8.49 -3.51 -9.86
C ARG A 300 7.19 -2.70 -9.81
N ALA A 301 6.07 -3.24 -10.28
CA ALA A 301 4.76 -2.57 -10.19
C ALA A 301 4.33 -2.36 -8.72
N LEU A 302 4.56 -3.36 -7.85
CA LEU A 302 4.34 -3.23 -6.41
C LEU A 302 5.12 -2.05 -5.82
N ARG A 303 6.38 -1.88 -6.25
CA ARG A 303 7.28 -0.80 -5.80
C ARG A 303 6.92 0.57 -6.38
N ASP A 304 6.72 0.66 -7.69
CA ASP A 304 6.65 1.93 -8.42
C ASP A 304 5.23 2.51 -8.49
N GLU A 305 4.21 1.67 -8.42
CA GLU A 305 2.82 2.07 -8.60
C GLU A 305 2.01 1.85 -7.33
N GLU A 306 2.05 0.63 -6.79
CA GLU A 306 1.16 0.24 -5.71
C GLU A 306 1.57 0.83 -4.36
N ALA A 307 2.83 0.74 -3.96
CA ALA A 307 3.30 1.35 -2.72
C ALA A 307 3.07 2.88 -2.69
N PRO A 308 3.39 3.67 -3.74
CA PRO A 308 3.06 5.09 -3.77
C PRO A 308 1.55 5.37 -3.78
N ARG A 309 0.72 4.51 -4.38
CA ARG A 309 -0.74 4.62 -4.32
C ARG A 309 -1.24 4.44 -2.89
N LEU A 310 -0.74 3.42 -2.19
CA LEU A 310 -1.09 3.14 -0.80
C LEU A 310 -0.62 4.26 0.14
N GLU A 311 0.58 4.79 -0.05
CA GLU A 311 1.08 5.95 0.71
C GLU A 311 0.18 7.18 0.52
N ARG A 312 -0.26 7.47 -0.71
CA ARG A 312 -1.22 8.55 -0.97
C ARG A 312 -2.58 8.28 -0.33
N GLY A 313 -3.07 7.04 -0.41
CA GLY A 313 -4.32 6.62 0.22
C GLY A 313 -4.28 6.81 1.74
N LEU A 314 -3.19 6.40 2.39
CA LEU A 314 -2.94 6.63 3.80
C LEU A 314 -2.97 8.13 4.14
N GLY A 315 -2.24 8.95 3.37
CA GLY A 315 -2.23 10.40 3.56
C GLY A 315 -3.62 11.02 3.47
N GLN A 316 -4.43 10.58 2.50
CA GLN A 316 -5.81 11.04 2.35
C GLN A 316 -6.72 10.59 3.50
N ALA A 317 -6.60 9.35 3.96
CA ALA A 317 -7.36 8.84 5.11
C ALA A 317 -7.04 9.64 6.38
N VAL A 318 -5.76 9.96 6.62
CA VAL A 318 -5.31 10.80 7.73
C VAL A 318 -5.86 12.23 7.62
N GLU A 319 -5.83 12.83 6.42
CA GLU A 319 -6.39 14.16 6.18
C GLU A 319 -7.91 14.19 6.44
N ARG A 320 -8.66 13.20 5.93
CA ARG A 320 -10.11 13.10 6.14
C ARG A 320 -10.47 12.83 7.60
N ALA A 321 -9.73 11.96 8.30
CA ALA A 321 -9.91 11.71 9.72
C ALA A 321 -9.76 13.01 10.55
N GLY A 322 -8.72 13.79 10.27
CA GLY A 322 -8.52 15.10 10.92
C GLY A 322 -9.67 16.07 10.65
N MET A 323 -10.18 16.12 9.42
CA MET A 323 -11.34 16.94 9.08
C MET A 323 -12.58 16.51 9.86
N ARG A 324 -12.89 15.21 9.89
CA ARG A 324 -14.09 14.69 10.58
C ARG A 324 -14.05 14.98 12.08
N GLN A 325 -12.90 14.82 12.73
CA GLN A 325 -12.72 15.20 14.15
C GLN A 325 -12.98 16.69 14.35
N LEU A 326 -12.38 17.54 13.51
CA LEU A 326 -12.56 18.99 13.60
C LEU A 326 -14.03 19.36 13.43
N THR A 327 -14.69 18.86 12.39
CA THR A 327 -16.10 19.15 12.14
C THR A 327 -16.96 18.67 13.31
N SER A 328 -16.63 17.54 13.94
CA SER A 328 -17.32 17.11 15.16
C SER A 328 -17.21 18.12 16.30
N GLN A 329 -16.00 18.62 16.57
CA GLN A 329 -15.80 19.69 17.56
C GLN A 329 -16.55 20.97 17.19
N MET A 330 -16.61 21.31 15.90
CA MET A 330 -17.37 22.45 15.41
C MET A 330 -18.88 22.29 15.63
N ARG A 331 -19.43 21.08 15.48
CA ARG A 331 -20.84 20.81 15.75
C ARG A 331 -21.19 21.11 17.22
N VAL A 332 -20.34 20.69 18.16
CA VAL A 332 -20.52 20.97 19.60
C VAL A 332 -20.44 22.47 19.86
N ASN A 333 -19.37 23.13 19.40
CA ASN A 333 -19.19 24.58 19.59
C ASN A 333 -20.37 25.39 19.01
N LEU A 334 -20.90 24.96 17.86
CA LEU A 334 -22.03 25.61 17.23
C LEU A 334 -23.33 25.38 18.02
N ALA A 335 -23.52 24.19 18.59
CA ALA A 335 -24.65 23.91 19.48
C ALA A 335 -24.59 24.79 20.73
N ASP A 336 -23.41 24.95 21.34
CA ASP A 336 -23.21 25.81 22.51
C ASP A 336 -23.52 27.27 22.19
N VAL A 337 -23.03 27.78 21.06
CA VAL A 337 -23.34 29.16 20.61
C VAL A 337 -24.83 29.33 20.40
N VAL A 338 -25.49 28.39 19.69
CA VAL A 338 -26.94 28.46 19.45
C VAL A 338 -27.70 28.40 20.77
N ALA A 339 -27.31 27.52 21.70
CA ALA A 339 -27.95 27.38 22.99
C ALA A 339 -27.79 28.64 23.85
N HIS A 340 -26.59 29.21 23.89
CA HIS A 340 -26.32 30.45 24.60
C HIS A 340 -27.13 31.62 24.05
N THR A 341 -27.17 31.81 22.72
CA THR A 341 -27.98 32.86 22.08
C THR A 341 -29.47 32.68 22.39
N LEU A 342 -29.98 31.45 22.40
CA LEU A 342 -31.39 31.16 22.72
C LEU A 342 -31.72 31.38 24.20
N ALA A 343 -30.79 31.08 25.11
CA ALA A 343 -30.93 31.38 26.53
C ALA A 343 -30.99 32.90 26.78
N GLU A 344 -30.09 33.67 26.18
CA GLU A 344 -30.02 35.13 26.34
C GLU A 344 -31.25 35.86 25.77
N VAL A 345 -31.70 35.48 24.57
CA VAL A 345 -32.71 36.24 23.82
C VAL A 345 -34.13 35.74 24.06
N ALA A 346 -34.29 34.44 24.32
CA ALA A 346 -35.60 33.79 24.34
C ALA A 346 -35.86 32.93 25.60
N TYR A 347 -34.98 32.99 26.60
CA TYR A 347 -35.12 32.31 27.90
C TYR A 347 -35.33 30.79 27.78
N TYR A 348 -34.61 30.16 26.86
CA TYR A 348 -34.56 28.71 26.72
C TYR A 348 -33.35 28.14 27.47
N ASP A 349 -33.58 27.14 28.31
CA ASP A 349 -32.53 26.42 29.03
C ASP A 349 -32.17 25.13 28.29
N LEU A 350 -30.87 24.80 28.24
CA LEU A 350 -30.38 23.56 27.64
C LEU A 350 -30.75 22.36 28.54
N VAL A 351 -31.31 21.31 27.95
CA VAL A 351 -31.56 20.03 28.62
C VAL A 351 -30.37 19.12 28.34
N GLU A 352 -29.37 19.16 29.20
CA GLU A 352 -28.09 18.43 29.02
C GLU A 352 -28.29 16.92 28.89
N GLU A 353 -29.19 16.32 29.68
CA GLU A 353 -29.46 14.86 29.66
C GLU A 353 -30.04 14.37 28.33
N GLU A 354 -30.59 15.27 27.51
CA GLU A 354 -31.21 14.98 26.22
C GLU A 354 -30.47 15.63 25.05
N SER A 355 -29.27 16.16 25.30
CA SER A 355 -28.40 16.80 24.33
C SER A 355 -27.12 15.96 24.17
N GLY A 356 -26.74 15.65 22.94
CA GLY A 356 -25.63 14.75 22.66
C GLY A 356 -25.54 14.33 21.20
N TYR A 357 -24.61 13.43 20.92
CA TYR A 357 -24.45 12.86 19.59
C TYR A 357 -25.55 11.83 19.29
N ALA A 358 -25.97 11.77 18.04
CA ALA A 358 -26.84 10.70 17.55
C ALA A 358 -26.16 9.34 17.77
N ASP A 359 -26.90 8.39 18.34
CA ASP A 359 -26.44 7.02 18.63
C ASP A 359 -25.13 6.94 19.46
N ASP A 360 -24.83 7.98 20.25
CA ASP A 360 -23.56 8.14 20.97
C ASP A 360 -22.31 8.07 20.06
N ASP A 361 -22.46 8.34 18.77
CA ASP A 361 -21.37 8.36 17.78
C ASP A 361 -20.95 9.80 17.47
N GLU A 362 -19.75 10.18 17.91
CA GLU A 362 -19.18 11.53 17.71
C GLU A 362 -19.03 11.91 16.22
N ARG A 363 -19.08 10.94 15.31
CA ARG A 363 -19.03 11.13 13.86
C ARG A 363 -20.39 11.56 13.30
N GLY A 364 -21.47 11.30 14.02
CA GLY A 364 -22.84 11.59 13.64
C GLY A 364 -23.28 13.03 13.90
N ALA A 365 -24.60 13.24 13.79
CA ALA A 365 -25.27 14.50 14.10
C ALA A 365 -25.10 14.86 15.58
N PHE A 366 -25.02 16.16 15.88
CA PHE A 366 -25.15 16.64 17.26
C PHE A 366 -26.55 17.21 17.47
N HIS A 367 -27.21 16.82 18.55
CA HIS A 367 -28.54 17.30 18.91
C HIS A 367 -28.48 18.07 20.22
N ALA A 368 -29.05 19.28 20.23
CA ALA A 368 -29.28 20.05 21.45
C ALA A 368 -30.79 20.24 21.64
N ARG A 369 -31.30 19.83 22.81
CA ARG A 369 -32.69 20.07 23.20
C ARG A 369 -32.74 21.22 24.21
N LEU A 370 -33.58 22.20 23.92
CA LEU A 370 -33.80 23.35 24.78
C LEU A 370 -35.26 23.44 25.18
N ARG A 371 -35.52 23.83 26.44
CA ARG A 371 -36.87 24.02 26.97
C ARG A 371 -36.99 25.39 27.62
N ASN A 372 -38.09 26.08 27.34
CA ASN A 372 -38.41 27.34 28.02
C ASN A 372 -39.23 27.04 29.28
N ALA A 373 -38.68 27.41 30.45
CA ALA A 373 -39.28 27.12 31.74
C ALA A 373 -40.63 27.82 31.99
N ALA A 374 -40.92 28.92 31.29
CA ALA A 374 -42.12 29.73 31.50
C ALA A 374 -43.35 29.22 30.74
N ASN A 375 -43.17 28.62 29.55
CA ASN A 375 -44.26 28.17 28.68
C ASN A 375 -44.21 26.68 28.33
N GLY A 376 -43.16 25.96 28.75
CA GLY A 376 -42.97 24.54 28.48
C GLY A 376 -42.63 24.22 27.01
N ASN A 377 -42.42 25.22 26.16
CA ASN A 377 -42.08 25.03 24.75
C ASN A 377 -40.67 24.47 24.59
N GLU A 378 -40.47 23.73 23.50
CA GLU A 378 -39.24 23.01 23.24
C GLU A 378 -38.68 23.31 21.85
N ILE A 379 -37.35 23.42 21.79
CA ILE A 379 -36.60 23.56 20.54
C ILE A 379 -35.58 22.42 20.50
N ARG A 380 -35.55 21.71 19.37
CA ARG A 380 -34.51 20.77 19.02
C ARG A 380 -33.66 21.38 17.91
N VAL A 381 -32.36 21.48 18.18
CA VAL A 381 -31.37 21.91 17.21
C VAL A 381 -30.59 20.66 16.81
N GLU A 382 -30.64 20.30 15.54
CA GLU A 382 -29.80 19.27 14.93
C GLU A 382 -28.71 19.95 14.11
N ILE A 383 -27.46 19.56 14.34
CA ILE A 383 -26.32 20.04 13.59
C ILE A 383 -25.67 18.84 12.90
N VAL A 384 -25.69 18.85 11.58
CA VAL A 384 -25.12 17.78 10.75
C VAL A 384 -24.06 18.36 9.84
N GLN A 385 -23.05 17.56 9.53
CA GLN A 385 -22.15 17.87 8.43
C GLN A 385 -22.92 17.72 7.11
N GLU A 386 -22.68 18.60 6.15
CA GLU A 386 -23.45 18.58 4.90
C GLU A 386 -23.16 17.33 4.06
N ASP A 387 -21.88 16.99 3.96
CA ASP A 387 -21.38 15.79 3.33
C ASP A 387 -20.23 15.24 4.16
N LYS A 388 -20.00 13.92 4.11
CA LYS A 388 -19.11 13.19 5.03
C LYS A 388 -17.69 13.76 5.14
N ASP A 389 -17.20 14.37 4.07
CA ASP A 389 -15.86 14.95 3.99
C ASP A 389 -15.87 16.49 3.78
N SER A 390 -17.04 17.13 3.94
CA SER A 390 -17.19 18.58 3.80
C SER A 390 -16.80 19.32 5.09
N ASP A 391 -16.21 20.49 4.95
CA ASP A 391 -15.98 21.43 6.05
C ASP A 391 -17.26 22.19 6.46
N GLN A 392 -18.40 21.93 5.81
CA GLN A 392 -19.65 22.67 6.03
C GLN A 392 -20.60 21.93 6.98
N CYS A 393 -21.22 22.69 7.88
CA CYS A 393 -22.28 22.22 8.75
C CYS A 393 -23.63 22.82 8.34
N VAL A 394 -24.68 22.04 8.53
CA VAL A 394 -26.07 22.44 8.34
C VAL A 394 -26.75 22.38 9.70
N ILE A 395 -27.33 23.51 10.11
CA ILE A 395 -28.19 23.58 11.29
C ILE A 395 -29.63 23.39 10.86
N ARG A 396 -30.33 22.50 11.54
CA ARG A 396 -31.77 22.30 11.43
C ARG A 396 -32.39 22.60 12.78
N VAL A 397 -33.41 23.45 12.77
CA VAL A 397 -34.12 23.84 13.99
C VAL A 397 -35.56 23.37 13.88
N GLU A 398 -35.97 22.56 14.84
CA GLU A 398 -37.33 22.07 15.01
C GLU A 398 -37.90 22.64 16.31
N SER A 399 -39.02 23.35 16.22
CA SER A 399 -39.71 23.91 17.38
C SER A 399 -41.05 23.22 17.58
N SER A 400 -41.27 22.77 18.82
CA SER A 400 -42.52 22.19 19.33
C SER A 400 -43.08 23.11 20.41
N ASP A 401 -44.14 23.83 20.08
CA ASP A 401 -44.84 24.72 21.02
C ASP A 401 -46.03 23.96 21.64
N HIS A 402 -46.12 23.98 22.97
CA HIS A 402 -47.24 23.40 23.70
C HIS A 402 -48.42 24.38 23.85
N ASP A 403 -48.19 25.66 23.58
CA ASP A 403 -49.11 26.73 23.98
C ASP A 403 -49.29 27.82 22.89
N VAL A 404 -49.70 27.46 21.65
CA VAL A 404 -50.16 28.49 20.68
C VAL A 404 -51.19 27.96 19.66
N THR A 405 -52.37 28.58 19.61
CA THR A 405 -53.42 28.38 18.58
C THR A 405 -53.23 29.22 17.30
N ALA A 406 -52.11 29.94 17.14
CA ALA A 406 -51.91 30.93 16.07
C ALA A 406 -50.58 30.75 15.33
N GLU A 407 -50.67 30.34 14.06
CA GLU A 407 -49.56 30.11 13.12
C GLU A 407 -48.66 31.36 12.90
N ALA A 408 -49.19 32.56 13.16
CA ALA A 408 -48.46 33.82 13.01
C ALA A 408 -47.44 34.09 14.12
N GLU A 409 -47.72 33.69 15.36
CA GLU A 409 -46.77 33.83 16.47
C GLU A 409 -45.63 32.82 16.37
N LEU A 410 -45.93 31.62 15.87
CA LEU A 410 -44.94 30.59 15.52
C LEU A 410 -43.94 31.11 14.47
N ARG A 411 -44.44 31.77 13.40
CA ARG A 411 -43.57 32.40 12.38
C ARG A 411 -42.76 33.55 12.98
N ASN A 412 -43.39 34.46 13.72
CA ASN A 412 -42.69 35.59 14.33
C ASN A 412 -41.59 35.15 15.32
N ARG A 413 -41.80 34.07 16.06
CA ARG A 413 -40.81 33.52 17.00
C ARG A 413 -39.69 32.77 16.28
N ALA A 414 -40.01 31.97 15.25
CA ALA A 414 -38.99 31.39 14.37
C ALA A 414 -38.15 32.49 13.73
N ASP A 415 -38.77 33.56 13.22
CA ASP A 415 -38.09 34.71 12.64
C ASP A 415 -37.30 35.52 13.67
N ALA A 416 -37.69 35.51 14.95
CA ALA A 416 -36.95 36.15 16.04
C ALA A 416 -35.70 35.34 16.42
N VAL A 417 -35.82 34.01 16.52
CA VAL A 417 -34.68 33.10 16.70
C VAL A 417 -33.73 33.21 15.50
N HIS A 418 -34.27 33.21 14.28
CA HIS A 418 -33.49 33.38 13.05
C HIS A 418 -32.80 34.74 12.96
N ARG A 419 -33.42 35.83 13.46
CA ARG A 419 -32.81 37.16 13.55
C ARG A 419 -31.76 37.25 14.65
N ALA A 420 -32.00 36.67 15.82
CA ALA A 420 -31.02 36.63 16.92
C ALA A 420 -29.72 35.94 16.49
N LEU A 421 -29.86 34.79 15.80
CA LEU A 421 -28.72 34.06 15.21
C LEU A 421 -28.03 34.81 14.06
N ARG A 422 -28.69 35.82 13.46
CA ARG A 422 -28.12 36.68 12.40
C ARG A 422 -27.43 37.92 12.99
N ASP A 423 -28.03 38.54 14.00
CA ASP A 423 -27.58 39.81 14.59
C ASP A 423 -26.36 39.66 15.50
N GLN A 424 -26.19 38.51 16.17
CA GLN A 424 -24.98 38.24 16.96
C GLN A 424 -23.74 37.90 16.12
N GLY A 425 -23.84 37.89 14.79
CA GLY A 425 -22.68 37.76 13.91
C GLY A 425 -21.76 36.62 14.33
N VAL A 426 -22.31 35.41 14.52
CA VAL A 426 -21.47 34.22 14.73
C VAL A 426 -20.47 34.21 13.55
N PRO A 427 -19.15 34.19 13.80
CA PRO A 427 -18.13 34.51 12.79
C PRO A 427 -17.94 33.37 11.78
N LEU A 428 -19.01 33.03 11.04
CA LEU A 428 -19.15 31.79 10.27
C LEU A 428 -19.88 31.99 8.92
N GLY A 429 -19.82 33.16 8.28
CA GLY A 429 -20.29 33.31 6.89
C GLY A 429 -21.74 32.86 6.64
N LEU A 430 -22.69 33.47 7.37
CA LEU A 430 -24.11 33.07 7.37
C LEU A 430 -24.86 33.55 6.12
N GLU A 431 -25.11 32.68 5.13
CA GLU A 431 -26.06 32.96 4.03
C GLU A 431 -27.46 32.34 4.30
N PRO A 432 -28.58 33.05 4.07
CA PRO A 432 -29.93 32.52 4.32
C PRO A 432 -30.47 31.65 3.16
N SER A 433 -31.22 30.58 3.48
CA SER A 433 -32.10 29.86 2.53
C SER A 433 -33.55 29.84 3.03
N GLU A 434 -34.51 29.70 2.09
CA GLU A 434 -35.94 29.78 2.39
C GLU A 434 -36.46 28.61 3.27
N PRO A 435 -37.43 28.87 4.17
CA PRO A 435 -38.02 27.84 5.03
C PRO A 435 -38.81 26.80 4.22
N THR A 436 -38.66 25.52 4.56
CA THR A 436 -39.41 24.42 3.91
C THR A 436 -40.38 23.79 4.91
N VAL A 437 -41.66 23.68 4.53
CA VAL A 437 -42.69 22.98 5.32
C VAL A 437 -42.62 21.49 5.02
N ILE A 438 -42.33 20.65 6.03
CA ILE A 438 -42.45 19.20 5.93
C ILE A 438 -43.92 18.81 6.18
N PRO A 439 -44.62 18.16 5.23
CA PRO A 439 -45.99 17.72 5.47
C PRO A 439 -46.01 16.36 6.20
N GLY A 440 -46.62 16.32 7.40
CA GLY A 440 -47.09 15.05 7.98
C GLY A 440 -46.88 14.88 9.49
N GLY A 441 -47.78 15.47 10.29
CA GLY A 441 -48.10 14.97 11.63
C GLY A 441 -49.55 14.54 11.63
N ALA A 442 -49.82 13.23 11.69
CA ALA A 442 -51.18 12.71 11.69
C ALA A 442 -51.93 13.15 12.97
N PRO A 443 -53.19 13.62 12.89
CA PRO A 443 -53.94 14.02 14.06
C PRO A 443 -54.39 12.79 14.88
N ILE A 444 -54.14 12.85 16.19
CA ILE A 444 -54.64 11.92 17.21
C ILE A 444 -56.17 12.01 17.24
N PRO A 445 -56.94 10.89 17.19
CA PRO A 445 -58.40 10.95 17.26
C PRO A 445 -58.85 11.26 18.70
N GLY A 446 -59.61 12.35 18.84
CA GLY A 446 -60.25 12.76 20.10
C GLY A 446 -61.40 11.84 20.54
N PRO A 447 -61.88 12.00 21.80
CA PRO A 447 -62.70 11.02 22.49
C PRO A 447 -64.13 10.98 21.92
N GLY A 448 -64.67 9.76 21.81
CA GLY A 448 -65.97 9.50 21.24
C GLY A 448 -67.13 10.03 22.09
N GLU A 449 -68.17 10.50 21.40
CA GLU A 449 -69.51 10.58 21.95
C GLU A 449 -70.46 9.59 21.24
N PRO A 450 -71.50 9.12 21.94
CA PRO A 450 -72.12 7.84 21.65
C PRO A 450 -73.42 7.97 20.84
N GLY A 451 -73.57 7.04 19.89
CA GLY A 451 -74.84 6.38 19.61
C GLY A 451 -75.96 7.20 18.99
N SER A 452 -76.24 6.96 17.70
CA SER A 452 -77.64 6.73 17.31
C SER A 452 -77.76 5.81 16.10
N ARG A 453 -78.75 4.94 16.20
CA ARG A 453 -79.08 3.81 15.33
C ARG A 453 -79.61 4.24 13.96
N ALA A 454 -79.31 3.40 12.97
CA ALA A 454 -80.20 2.84 11.91
C ALA A 454 -79.40 2.78 10.61
N GLY A 455 -79.38 1.72 9.80
CA GLY A 455 -80.07 0.45 9.83
C GLY A 455 -80.00 -0.14 8.42
N ARG A 456 -79.51 -1.39 8.34
CA ARG A 456 -79.94 -2.46 7.43
C ARG A 456 -79.63 -2.41 5.91
N ARG A 457 -79.15 -3.60 5.48
CA ARG A 457 -79.12 -4.25 4.15
C ARG A 457 -77.95 -3.83 3.24
N GLY A 458 -77.18 -4.73 2.63
CA GLY A 458 -77.25 -6.18 2.54
C GLY A 458 -77.04 -6.63 1.08
N ALA A 459 -76.09 -7.55 0.88
CA ALA A 459 -75.79 -8.32 -0.35
C ALA A 459 -75.29 -7.49 -1.56
N GLY A 460 -74.35 -7.96 -2.36
CA GLY A 460 -73.70 -9.26 -2.44
C GLY A 460 -72.81 -9.32 -3.68
N THR A 461 -71.98 -10.37 -3.69
CA THR A 461 -71.02 -10.83 -4.72
C THR A 461 -69.84 -9.93 -5.04
#